data_AF-A0A4Q7FTC2-F1
#
_entry.id   AF-A0A4Q7FTC2-F1
#
_cell.length_a   1.000
_cell.length_b   1.000
_cell.length_c   1.000
_cell.angle_alpha   90.00
_cell.angle_beta   90.00
_cell.angle_gamma   90.00
#
_symmetry.space_group_name_H-M   'P 1'
#
loop_
_entity.id
_entity.type
_entity.pdbx_description
1 polymer ?
#
loop_
_entity_poly.entity_id
_entity_poly.type
_entity_poly.pdbx_seq_one_letter_code
_entity_poly.pdbx_strand_id
1 'polypeptide(L)'
;MSAQSENNRPKSNWAQIASAVIAGFAFVIVVAQVYFISKNFKEVAARQVYMSYSESALRHPEYAEPDLLEIKADRKKLAQYKNYVAHLLFAYDEMLEAFDKPEWRKSFDEEIKYHHQYICEDMPPALDEIYFENMRKLLGEIRAKCPAKN
;
A
#
# COMPACT_ATOMS: atom_id res chain seq x y z
N MET A 1 37.01 74.14 3.49
CA MET A 1 36.01 73.54 2.56
C MET A 1 36.64 72.30 1.95
N SER A 2 36.29 71.12 2.43
CA SER A 2 36.67 69.84 1.83
C SER A 2 35.38 69.11 1.47
N ALA A 3 35.17 68.91 0.17
CA ALA A 3 33.96 68.30 -0.38
C ALA A 3 33.87 66.82 0.03
N GLN A 4 32.77 66.45 0.69
CA GLN A 4 32.38 65.05 0.88
C GLN A 4 32.02 64.47 -0.50
N SER A 5 32.76 63.46 -0.96
CA SER A 5 32.35 62.66 -2.11
C SER A 5 31.21 61.74 -1.69
N GLU A 6 29.99 62.03 -2.15
CA GLU A 6 28.85 61.11 -2.02
C GLU A 6 29.17 59.76 -2.68
N ASN A 7 29.23 58.72 -1.85
CA ASN A 7 29.46 57.35 -2.28
C ASN A 7 28.19 56.78 -2.92
N ASN A 8 27.99 57.04 -4.21
CA ASN A 8 26.92 56.43 -5.00
C ASN A 8 27.27 54.95 -5.30
N ARG A 9 27.05 54.07 -4.32
CA ARG A 9 27.08 52.62 -4.54
C ARG A 9 25.87 52.27 -5.40
N PRO A 10 26.05 51.65 -6.59
CA PRO A 10 24.90 51.22 -7.39
C PRO A 10 24.10 50.18 -6.59
N LYS A 11 22.83 50.49 -6.27
CA LYS A 11 21.89 49.57 -5.63
C LYS A 11 21.38 48.54 -6.64
N SER A 12 22.28 47.77 -7.25
CA SER A 12 21.91 46.73 -8.21
C SER A 12 21.58 45.44 -7.47
N ASN A 13 20.29 45.17 -7.29
CA ASN A 13 19.81 43.97 -6.62
C ASN A 13 19.70 42.73 -7.53
N TRP A 14 20.24 42.82 -8.75
CA TRP A 14 20.07 41.79 -9.78
C TRP A 14 20.62 40.43 -9.38
N ALA A 15 21.74 40.39 -8.64
CA ALA A 15 22.28 39.16 -8.12
C ALA A 15 21.32 38.48 -7.15
N GLN A 16 20.69 39.23 -6.24
CA GLN A 16 19.75 38.65 -5.26
C GLN A 16 18.44 38.22 -5.94
N ILE A 17 17.96 39.00 -6.92
CA ILE A 17 16.79 38.61 -7.73
C ILE A 17 17.07 37.31 -8.50
N ALA A 18 18.23 37.22 -9.16
CA ALA A 18 18.64 36.01 -9.87
C ALA A 18 18.79 34.81 -8.92
N SER A 19 19.42 34.99 -7.76
CA SER A 19 19.54 33.94 -6.74
C SER A 19 18.18 33.50 -6.21
N ALA A 20 17.25 34.42 -5.97
CA ALA A 20 15.90 34.10 -5.51
C ALA A 20 15.12 33.29 -6.56
N VAL A 21 15.26 33.63 -7.84
CA VAL A 21 14.66 32.86 -8.94
C VAL A 21 15.24 31.45 -9.02
N ILE A 22 16.58 31.33 -8.98
CA ILE A 22 17.25 30.02 -9.00
C ILE A 22 16.84 29.17 -7.80
N ALA A 23 16.79 29.76 -6.60
CA ALA A 23 16.33 29.08 -5.39
C ALA A 23 14.87 28.60 -5.51
N GLY A 24 13.99 29.42 -6.10
CA GLY A 24 12.61 29.04 -6.37
C GLY A 24 12.52 27.84 -7.32
N PHE A 25 13.29 27.84 -8.41
CA PHE A 25 13.34 26.69 -9.32
C PHE A 25 13.90 25.43 -8.66
N ALA A 26 15.00 25.56 -7.91
CA ALA A 26 15.59 24.43 -7.18
C ALA A 26 14.59 23.84 -6.18
N PHE A 27 13.83 24.68 -5.48
CA PHE A 27 12.79 24.23 -4.55
C PHE A 27 11.69 23.43 -5.24
N VAL A 28 11.18 23.90 -6.38
CA VAL A 28 10.18 23.17 -7.18
C VAL A 28 10.71 21.79 -7.61
N ILE A 29 11.97 21.70 -8.02
CA ILE A 29 12.62 20.44 -8.40
C ILE A 29 12.67 19.49 -7.19
N VAL A 30 13.06 19.97 -6.01
CA VAL A 30 13.11 19.15 -4.79
C VAL A 30 11.73 18.63 -4.41
N VAL A 31 10.69 19.47 -4.48
CA VAL A 31 9.31 19.05 -4.19
C VAL A 31 8.85 17.95 -5.16
N ALA A 32 9.10 18.12 -6.45
CA ALA A 32 8.79 17.11 -7.46
C ALA A 32 9.57 15.80 -7.20
N GLN A 33 10.86 15.90 -6.88
CA GLN A 33 11.71 14.75 -6.57
C GLN A 33 11.17 13.96 -5.37
N VAL A 34 10.79 14.64 -4.28
CA VAL A 34 10.18 13.99 -3.11
C VAL A 34 8.91 13.26 -3.49
N TYR A 35 8.03 13.88 -4.28
CA TYR A 35 6.79 13.25 -4.75
C TYR A 35 7.06 11.95 -5.54
N PHE A 36 7.96 12.00 -6.53
CA PHE A 36 8.28 10.81 -7.33
C PHE A 36 8.98 9.71 -6.52
N ILE A 37 9.87 10.09 -5.62
CA ILE A 37 10.54 9.15 -4.71
C ILE A 37 9.51 8.45 -3.82
N SER A 38 8.61 9.20 -3.18
CA SER A 38 7.58 8.62 -2.32
C SER A 38 6.65 7.69 -3.09
N LYS A 39 6.24 8.07 -4.31
CA LYS A 39 5.43 7.20 -5.18
C LYS A 39 6.17 5.91 -5.51
N ASN A 40 7.42 6.00 -5.95
CA ASN A 40 8.22 4.82 -6.30
C ASN A 40 8.44 3.91 -5.08
N PHE A 41 8.68 4.48 -3.89
CA PHE A 41 8.80 3.69 -2.66
C PHE A 41 7.55 2.89 -2.35
N LYS A 42 6.35 3.48 -2.49
CA LYS A 42 5.09 2.75 -2.31
C LYS A 42 4.96 1.59 -3.30
N GLU A 43 5.24 1.84 -4.58
CA GLU A 43 5.17 0.83 -5.63
C GLU A 43 6.15 -0.34 -5.39
N VAL A 44 7.38 -0.05 -4.97
CA VAL A 44 8.39 -1.08 -4.65
C VAL A 44 8.00 -1.86 -3.40
N ALA A 45 7.55 -1.17 -2.34
CA ALA A 45 7.12 -1.81 -1.10
C ALA A 45 5.96 -2.78 -1.33
N ALA A 46 4.93 -2.34 -2.06
CA ALA A 46 3.78 -3.18 -2.39
C ALA A 46 4.20 -4.44 -3.15
N ARG A 47 5.06 -4.31 -4.17
CA ARG A 47 5.61 -5.45 -4.92
C ARG A 47 6.40 -6.39 -4.02
N GLN A 48 7.18 -5.87 -3.08
CA GLN A 48 7.98 -6.68 -2.17
C GLN A 48 7.11 -7.52 -1.23
N VAL A 49 6.06 -6.92 -0.65
CA VAL A 49 5.09 -7.66 0.17
C VAL A 49 4.37 -8.72 -0.67
N TYR A 50 3.93 -8.38 -1.88
CA TYR A 50 3.29 -9.34 -2.78
C TYR A 50 4.20 -10.50 -3.18
N MET A 51 5.49 -10.25 -3.46
CA MET A 51 6.47 -11.31 -3.72
C MET A 51 6.63 -12.21 -2.50
N SER A 52 6.69 -11.64 -1.29
CA SER A 52 6.78 -12.43 -0.05
C SER A 52 5.54 -13.32 0.15
N TYR A 53 4.35 -12.80 -0.12
CA TYR A 53 3.11 -13.56 -0.15
C TYR A 53 3.16 -14.68 -1.20
N SER A 54 3.59 -14.37 -2.42
CA SER A 54 3.69 -15.34 -3.52
C SER A 54 4.64 -16.48 -3.18
N GLU A 55 5.79 -16.19 -2.57
CA GLU A 55 6.70 -17.22 -2.05
C GLU A 55 6.05 -18.07 -0.96
N SER A 56 5.24 -17.47 -0.09
CA SER A 56 4.48 -18.20 0.93
C SER A 56 3.47 -19.16 0.29
N ALA A 57 2.76 -18.74 -0.77
CA ALA A 57 1.84 -19.59 -1.51
C ALA A 57 2.55 -20.76 -2.21
N LEU A 58 3.75 -20.54 -2.75
CA LEU A 58 4.56 -21.61 -3.34
C LEU A 58 5.06 -22.62 -2.30
N ARG A 59 5.37 -22.18 -1.08
CA ARG A 59 5.83 -23.05 0.01
C ARG A 59 4.69 -23.82 0.69
N HIS A 60 3.49 -23.24 0.68
CA HIS A 60 2.31 -23.78 1.35
C HIS A 60 1.12 -23.86 0.38
N PRO A 61 1.20 -24.68 -0.68
CA PRO A 61 0.11 -24.83 -1.64
C PRO A 61 -1.18 -25.32 -0.98
N GLU A 62 -1.08 -26.07 0.12
CA GLU A 62 -2.22 -26.52 0.93
C GLU A 62 -3.03 -25.39 1.56
N TYR A 63 -2.47 -24.18 1.65
CA TYR A 63 -3.19 -23.00 2.15
C TYR A 63 -3.77 -22.14 1.02
N ALA A 64 -3.22 -22.20 -0.19
CA ALA A 64 -3.76 -21.49 -1.36
C ALA A 64 -5.12 -22.06 -1.79
N GLU A 65 -5.27 -23.39 -1.75
CA GLU A 65 -6.52 -24.10 -2.02
C GLU A 65 -6.86 -25.02 -0.83
N PRO A 66 -7.40 -24.45 0.28
CA PRO A 66 -7.45 -25.12 1.57
C PRO A 66 -8.57 -26.16 1.70
N ASP A 67 -8.23 -27.34 2.23
CA ASP A 67 -9.21 -28.20 2.90
C ASP A 67 -9.43 -27.69 4.33
N LEU A 68 -10.50 -26.91 4.52
CA LEU A 68 -10.80 -26.31 5.83
C LEU A 68 -11.16 -27.33 6.90
N LEU A 69 -11.67 -28.51 6.55
CA LEU A 69 -11.97 -29.55 7.54
C LEU A 69 -10.66 -30.13 8.08
N GLU A 70 -9.71 -30.44 7.21
CA GLU A 70 -8.38 -30.91 7.60
C GLU A 70 -7.62 -29.84 8.40
N ILE A 71 -7.63 -28.59 7.93
CA ILE A 71 -6.93 -27.47 8.57
C ILE A 71 -7.51 -27.18 9.96
N LYS A 72 -8.84 -27.20 10.13
CA LYS A 72 -9.49 -26.95 11.43
C LYS A 72 -9.26 -28.09 12.44
N ALA A 73 -9.01 -29.32 11.97
CA ALA A 73 -8.71 -30.46 12.85
C ALA A 73 -7.35 -30.37 13.54
N ASP A 74 -6.40 -29.60 12.99
CA ASP A 74 -5.08 -29.38 13.58
C ASP A 74 -4.89 -27.90 13.95
N ARG A 75 -4.78 -27.61 15.25
CA ARG A 75 -4.60 -26.25 15.77
C ARG A 75 -3.39 -25.52 15.16
N LYS A 76 -2.30 -26.24 14.89
CA LYS A 76 -1.09 -25.65 14.28
C LYS A 76 -1.34 -25.28 12.83
N LYS A 77 -1.94 -26.17 12.04
CA LYS A 77 -2.33 -25.88 10.65
C LYS A 77 -3.31 -24.71 10.60
N LEU A 78 -4.32 -24.69 11.46
CA LEU A 78 -5.25 -23.57 11.56
C LEU A 78 -4.53 -22.24 11.85
N ALA A 79 -3.58 -22.22 12.78
CA ALA A 79 -2.82 -21.01 13.07
C ALA A 79 -1.97 -20.55 11.86
N GLN A 80 -1.33 -21.49 11.15
CA GLN A 80 -0.55 -21.19 9.95
C GLN A 80 -1.43 -20.66 8.81
N TYR A 81 -2.58 -21.30 8.57
CA TYR A 81 -3.57 -20.86 7.59
C TYR A 81 -4.08 -19.45 7.88
N LYS A 82 -4.41 -19.14 9.14
CA LYS A 82 -4.84 -17.78 9.52
C LYS A 82 -3.79 -16.72 9.19
N ASN A 83 -2.51 -17.02 9.44
CA ASN A 83 -1.41 -16.12 9.07
C ASN A 83 -1.20 -16.03 7.55
N TYR A 84 -1.40 -17.15 6.83
CA TYR A 84 -1.38 -17.16 5.38
C TYR A 84 -2.43 -16.21 4.79
N VAL A 85 -3.70 -16.33 5.23
CA VAL A 85 -4.78 -15.44 4.77
C VAL A 85 -4.52 -13.99 5.17
N ALA A 86 -4.02 -13.74 6.38
CA ALA A 86 -3.65 -12.38 6.79
C ALA A 86 -2.57 -11.78 5.88
N HIS A 87 -1.57 -12.57 5.47
CA HIS A 87 -0.51 -12.14 4.55
C HIS A 87 -1.05 -11.91 3.13
N LEU A 88 -1.95 -12.76 2.64
CA LEU A 88 -2.67 -12.56 1.37
C LEU A 88 -3.41 -11.21 1.39
N LEU A 89 -4.23 -10.97 2.41
CA LEU A 89 -5.02 -9.75 2.53
C LEU A 89 -4.11 -8.51 2.63
N PHE A 90 -3.04 -8.58 3.42
CA PHE A 90 -2.09 -7.48 3.55
C PHE A 90 -1.32 -7.19 2.24
N ALA A 91 -0.89 -8.24 1.54
CA ALA A 91 -0.24 -8.08 0.24
C ALA A 91 -1.16 -7.42 -0.79
N TYR A 92 -2.42 -7.83 -0.84
CA TYR A 92 -3.39 -7.21 -1.74
C TYR A 92 -3.80 -5.80 -1.31
N ASP A 93 -3.84 -5.50 -0.01
CA ASP A 93 -4.11 -4.15 0.50
C ASP A 93 -3.05 -3.16 0.00
N GLU A 94 -1.76 -3.50 0.15
CA GLU A 94 -0.65 -2.70 -0.37
C GLU A 94 -0.67 -2.59 -1.90
N MET A 95 -0.94 -3.70 -2.59
CA MET A 95 -0.97 -3.73 -4.06
C MET A 95 -2.10 -2.89 -4.63
N LEU A 96 -3.29 -2.90 -4.03
CA LEU A 96 -4.44 -2.11 -4.48
C LEU A 96 -4.30 -0.64 -4.11
N GLU A 97 -3.63 -0.32 -3.00
CA GLU A 97 -3.29 1.06 -2.62
C GLU A 97 -2.22 1.66 -3.58
N ALA A 98 -1.20 0.88 -3.96
CA ALA A 98 -0.15 1.34 -4.86
C ALA A 98 -0.55 1.28 -6.35
N PHE A 99 -1.35 0.28 -6.72
CA PHE A 99 -1.75 -0.02 -8.10
C PHE A 99 -3.26 -0.24 -8.18
N ASP A 100 -4.03 0.85 -8.18
CA ASP A 100 -5.47 0.81 -8.46
C ASP A 100 -5.71 0.49 -9.95
N LYS A 101 -5.65 -0.80 -10.26
CA LYS A 101 -5.71 -1.38 -11.60
C LYS A 101 -6.65 -2.58 -11.61
N PRO A 102 -7.48 -2.73 -12.67
CA PRO A 102 -8.46 -3.81 -12.76
C PRO A 102 -7.82 -5.21 -12.75
N GLU A 103 -6.58 -5.34 -13.20
CA GLU A 103 -5.83 -6.60 -13.20
C GLU A 103 -5.57 -7.10 -11.78
N TRP A 104 -5.16 -6.22 -10.86
CA TRP A 104 -4.92 -6.58 -9.46
C TRP A 104 -6.21 -6.91 -8.73
N ARG A 105 -7.29 -6.20 -9.06
CA ARG A 105 -8.63 -6.53 -8.57
C ARG A 105 -9.06 -7.92 -9.01
N LYS A 106 -8.84 -8.26 -10.28
CA LYS A 106 -9.17 -9.59 -10.82
C LYS A 106 -8.35 -10.69 -10.14
N SER A 107 -7.04 -10.49 -9.94
CA SER A 107 -6.21 -11.47 -9.24
C SER A 107 -6.70 -11.70 -7.81
N PHE A 108 -7.04 -10.63 -7.09
CA PHE A 108 -7.63 -10.73 -5.75
C PHE A 108 -8.93 -11.54 -5.76
N ASP A 109 -9.85 -11.22 -6.66
CA ASP A 109 -11.15 -11.91 -6.74
C ASP A 109 -10.98 -13.43 -7.03
N GLU A 110 -9.96 -13.81 -7.80
CA GLU A 110 -9.66 -15.22 -8.11
C GLU A 110 -9.04 -15.98 -6.93
N GLU A 111 -8.21 -15.34 -6.11
CA GLU A 111 -7.56 -16.02 -4.98
C GLU A 111 -8.47 -16.04 -3.75
N ILE A 112 -9.20 -14.94 -3.50
CA ILE A 112 -10.01 -14.80 -2.28
C ILE A 112 -11.19 -15.79 -2.23
N LYS A 113 -11.62 -16.33 -3.37
CA LYS A 113 -12.73 -17.31 -3.45
C LYS A 113 -12.46 -18.55 -2.60
N TYR A 114 -11.20 -18.99 -2.53
CA TYR A 114 -10.79 -20.15 -1.74
C TYR A 114 -10.84 -19.91 -0.23
N HIS A 115 -10.89 -18.64 0.17
CA HIS A 115 -10.89 -18.19 1.56
C HIS A 115 -12.24 -17.64 2.02
N HIS A 116 -13.25 -17.66 1.14
CA HIS A 116 -14.57 -17.08 1.39
C HIS A 116 -15.21 -17.66 2.65
N GLN A 117 -15.21 -18.99 2.80
CA GLN A 117 -15.76 -19.66 3.97
C GLN A 117 -15.07 -19.21 5.26
N TYR A 118 -13.73 -19.13 5.28
CA TYR A 118 -12.98 -18.64 6.44
C TYR A 118 -13.34 -17.19 6.78
N ILE A 119 -13.46 -16.32 5.78
CA ILE A 119 -13.84 -14.91 5.97
C ILE A 119 -15.22 -14.80 6.59
N CYS A 120 -16.18 -15.62 6.15
CA CYS A 120 -17.55 -15.59 6.62
C CYS A 120 -17.74 -16.20 8.01
N GLU A 121 -17.10 -17.34 8.28
CA GLU A 121 -17.37 -18.15 9.47
C GLU A 121 -16.42 -17.82 10.63
N ASP A 122 -15.13 -17.61 10.32
CA ASP A 122 -14.06 -17.63 11.32
C ASP A 122 -13.36 -16.28 11.50
N MET A 123 -13.26 -15.45 10.46
CA MET A 123 -12.56 -14.17 10.51
C MET A 123 -13.46 -13.07 11.11
N PRO A 124 -13.12 -12.50 12.29
CA PRO A 124 -13.93 -11.46 12.91
C PRO A 124 -14.03 -10.21 12.01
N PRO A 125 -15.24 -9.63 11.80
CA PRO A 125 -15.40 -8.40 11.02
C PRO A 125 -14.59 -7.21 11.53
N ALA A 126 -14.30 -7.15 12.84
CA ALA A 126 -13.46 -6.11 13.43
C ALA A 126 -12.03 -6.10 12.86
N LEU A 127 -11.54 -7.22 12.30
CA LEU A 127 -10.23 -7.24 11.65
C LEU A 127 -10.22 -6.46 10.33
N ASP A 128 -11.37 -6.19 9.72
CA ASP A 128 -11.40 -5.42 8.47
C ASP A 128 -10.84 -4.00 8.69
N GLU A 129 -11.01 -3.45 9.90
CA GLU A 129 -10.57 -2.09 10.26
C GLU A 129 -9.05 -1.86 10.19
N ILE A 130 -8.25 -2.92 10.11
CA ILE A 130 -6.79 -2.82 10.02
C ILE A 130 -6.30 -2.46 8.61
N TYR A 131 -7.15 -2.64 7.60
CA TYR A 131 -6.78 -2.48 6.19
C TYR A 131 -7.15 -1.09 5.64
N PHE A 132 -6.53 -0.71 4.51
CA PHE A 132 -6.88 0.52 3.82
C PHE A 132 -8.31 0.51 3.28
N GLU A 133 -8.81 1.68 2.89
CA GLU A 133 -10.20 1.88 2.45
C GLU A 133 -10.60 0.95 1.30
N ASN A 134 -9.71 0.75 0.32
CA ASN A 134 -9.96 -0.12 -0.82
C ASN A 134 -10.21 -1.57 -0.37
N MET A 135 -9.31 -2.15 0.43
CA MET A 135 -9.48 -3.52 0.93
C MET A 135 -10.69 -3.65 1.86
N ARG A 136 -10.95 -2.67 2.72
CA ARG A 136 -12.16 -2.66 3.57
C ARG A 136 -13.44 -2.76 2.75
N LYS A 137 -13.51 -2.03 1.64
CA LYS A 137 -14.64 -2.11 0.72
C LYS A 137 -14.77 -3.51 0.11
N LEU A 138 -13.66 -4.12 -0.31
CA LEU A 138 -13.64 -5.48 -0.86
C LEU A 138 -14.11 -6.53 0.15
N LEU A 139 -13.60 -6.46 1.38
CA LEU A 139 -14.03 -7.34 2.46
C LEU A 139 -15.52 -7.15 2.76
N GLY A 140 -16.03 -5.92 2.73
CA GLY A 140 -17.46 -5.64 2.81
C GLY A 140 -18.27 -6.31 1.69
N GLU A 141 -17.82 -6.23 0.44
CA GLU A 141 -18.45 -6.90 -0.70
C GLU A 141 -18.45 -8.43 -0.58
N ILE A 142 -17.37 -8.99 -0.05
CA ILE A 142 -17.25 -10.43 0.25
C ILE A 142 -18.23 -10.83 1.34
N ARG A 143 -18.27 -10.05 2.43
CA ARG A 143 -19.13 -10.32 3.60
C ARG A 143 -20.61 -10.19 3.28
N ALA A 144 -20.98 -9.29 2.37
CA ALA A 144 -22.34 -9.18 1.87
C ALA A 144 -22.84 -10.46 1.15
N LYS A 145 -21.92 -11.31 0.69
CA LYS A 145 -22.22 -12.61 0.06
C LYS A 145 -22.15 -13.78 1.04
N CYS A 146 -21.85 -13.54 2.32
CA CYS A 146 -21.82 -14.60 3.31
C CYS A 146 -23.22 -15.19 3.55
N PRO A 147 -23.32 -16.49 3.81
CA PRO A 147 -24.59 -17.09 4.22
C PRO A 147 -25.08 -16.43 5.52
N ALA A 148 -26.41 -16.34 5.68
CA ALA A 148 -27.00 -15.87 6.94
C ALA A 148 -26.53 -16.79 8.08
N LYS A 149 -26.11 -16.20 9.20
CA LYS A 149 -25.80 -16.97 10.41
C LYS A 149 -27.11 -17.56 10.94
N ASN A 150 -27.24 -18.88 10.89
CA ASN A 150 -28.32 -19.63 11.54
C ASN A 150 -28.12 -19.62 13.07
#